data_AF-A0A8C4RGR4-F1
#
_entry.id   AF-A0A8C4RGR4-F1
#
_cell.length_a   1.000
_cell.length_b   1.000
_cell.length_c   1.000
_cell.angle_alpha   90.00
_cell.angle_beta   90.00
_cell.angle_gamma   90.00
#
_symmetry.space_group_name_H-M   'P 1'
#
loop_
_entity.id
_entity.type
_entity.pdbx_description
1 polymer ?
#
loop_
_entity_poly.entity_id
_entity_poly.type
_entity_poly.pdbx_seq_one_letter_code
_entity_poly.pdbx_strand_id
1 'polypeptide(L)'
;MFTFGLRPVLSTPFLSGFLKEILQRESTLEYTTYTFFHLTLQEFMAACYFYLDPSAGNKEMLVKLDSCEDGRFEIFIRFLAGLARYSVFKTLDRILGKFKMKTAKSILEWVKQKAERALQGQDKNEALRVCQWLYETRNNKLIRDAIGTDLKMDFSESTLSPLDCAVLGSVISCCGELQELILSQSRLTAEGIRRLVPGLIFCEQVSFYSCSLTSKCCEVLSSALSAEQSHLTNLDLGYNNLKDAGICLLCEGLWSPNCKLETLG
;
A
#
# COMPACT_ATOMS: atom_id res chain seq x y z
N MET A 1 24.34 -1.48 22.54
CA MET A 1 23.53 -0.26 22.31
C MET A 1 24.48 0.80 21.78
N PHE A 2 24.52 1.03 20.47
CA PHE A 2 25.52 1.93 19.87
C PHE A 2 25.08 3.38 20.06
N THR A 3 25.77 4.09 20.95
CA THR A 3 25.64 5.53 21.15
C THR A 3 26.37 6.25 20.01
N PHE A 4 25.62 6.90 19.12
CA PHE A 4 26.18 7.83 18.14
C PHE A 4 26.61 9.12 18.86
N GLY A 5 27.83 9.12 19.39
CA GLY A 5 28.49 10.33 19.88
C GLY A 5 28.87 11.23 18.70
N LEU A 6 28.01 12.20 18.36
CA LEU A 6 28.37 13.26 17.43
C LEU A 6 29.47 14.12 18.05
N ARG A 7 30.67 14.13 17.43
CA ARG A 7 31.73 15.11 17.76
C ARG A 7 31.20 16.53 17.48
N PRO A 8 31.57 17.54 18.30
CA PRO A 8 31.13 18.92 18.10
C PRO A 8 31.81 19.49 16.85
N VAL A 9 31.14 19.38 15.71
CA VAL A 9 31.47 20.15 14.51
C VAL A 9 30.69 21.45 14.59
N LEU A 10 31.42 22.55 14.41
CA LEU A 10 30.96 23.95 14.41
C LEU A 10 29.48 24.10 14.02
N SER A 11 28.65 24.44 15.00
CA SER A 11 27.21 24.62 14.84
C SER A 11 26.93 25.83 13.95
N THR A 12 26.66 25.60 12.67
CA THR A 12 25.99 26.62 11.87
C THR A 12 24.58 26.85 12.44
N PRO A 13 24.11 28.10 12.58
CA PRO A 13 22.77 28.40 13.11
C PRO A 13 21.65 27.67 12.38
N PHE A 14 21.86 27.39 11.09
CA PHE A 14 20.94 26.63 10.24
C PHE A 14 20.78 25.17 10.65
N LEU A 15 21.90 24.45 10.91
CA LEU A 15 21.84 23.06 11.39
C LEU A 15 21.24 22.97 12.80
N SER A 16 21.48 23.98 13.65
CA SER A 16 20.88 24.10 14.99
C SER A 16 19.36 24.26 14.95
N GLY A 17 18.83 25.09 14.04
CA GLY A 17 17.38 25.27 13.86
C GLY A 17 16.71 24.01 13.33
N PHE A 18 17.26 23.43 12.27
CA PHE A 18 16.73 22.21 11.65
C PHE A 18 16.74 21.01 12.60
N LEU A 19 17.82 20.81 13.36
CA LEU A 19 17.88 19.73 14.36
C LEU A 19 16.84 19.93 15.48
N LYS A 20 16.46 21.16 15.82
CA LYS A 20 15.37 21.43 16.78
C LYS A 20 13.98 21.16 16.23
N GLU A 21 13.82 21.01 14.92
CA GLU A 21 12.55 20.60 14.29
C GLU A 21 12.42 19.08 14.17
N ILE A 22 13.56 18.35 14.25
CA ILE A 22 13.62 16.90 14.01
C ILE A 22 13.92 16.12 15.29
N LEU A 23 14.71 16.69 16.19
CA LEU A 23 15.11 16.08 17.44
C LEU A 23 14.54 16.82 18.63
N GLN A 24 13.88 16.07 19.51
CA GLN A 24 13.50 16.52 20.84
C GLN A 24 14.68 16.30 21.78
N ARG A 25 15.02 17.35 22.54
CA ARG A 25 16.03 17.29 23.60
C ARG A 25 15.35 17.04 24.93
N GLU A 26 15.79 16.01 25.64
CA GLU A 26 15.42 15.76 27.03
C GLU A 26 16.68 15.82 27.90
N SER A 27 16.62 16.54 29.02
CA SER A 27 17.76 16.74 29.91
C SER A 27 17.37 16.40 31.34
N THR A 28 18.15 15.52 31.97
CA THR A 28 18.15 15.29 33.42
C THR A 28 19.39 15.93 34.04
N LEU A 29 19.54 15.84 35.36
CA LEU A 29 20.75 16.32 36.08
C LEU A 29 22.04 15.61 35.65
N GLU A 30 21.95 14.38 35.12
CA GLU A 30 23.10 13.53 34.83
C GLU A 30 23.37 13.34 33.33
N TYR A 31 22.35 13.52 32.47
CA TYR A 31 22.50 13.29 31.02
C TYR A 31 21.56 14.14 30.18
N THR A 32 21.92 14.31 28.92
CA THR A 32 21.05 14.88 27.87
C THR A 32 20.89 13.85 26.76
N THR A 33 19.64 13.53 26.44
CA THR A 33 19.24 12.64 25.34
C THR A 33 18.60 13.46 24.22
N TYR A 34 18.80 12.99 22.99
CA TYR A 34 18.13 13.51 21.81
C TYR A 34 17.36 12.37 21.16
N THR A 35 16.06 12.54 20.95
CA THR A 35 15.16 11.57 20.31
C THR A 35 14.50 12.22 19.10
N PHE A 36 14.01 11.42 18.14
CA PHE A 36 13.24 12.00 17.04
C PHE A 36 11.87 12.46 17.52
N PHE A 37 11.39 13.59 17.03
CA PHE A 37 10.04 14.09 17.33
C PHE A 37 8.94 13.15 16.87
N HIS A 38 9.15 12.44 15.76
CA HIS A 38 8.16 11.55 15.18
C HIS A 38 8.79 10.23 14.77
N LEU A 39 8.14 9.11 15.12
CA LEU A 39 8.59 7.76 14.78
C LEU A 39 8.79 7.60 13.27
N THR A 40 7.88 8.14 12.46
CA THR A 40 7.99 8.13 10.99
C THR A 40 9.26 8.80 10.47
N LEU A 41 9.77 9.85 11.13
CA LEU A 41 11.04 10.46 10.75
C LEU A 41 12.21 9.54 11.09
N GLN A 42 12.17 8.92 12.27
CA GLN A 42 13.17 7.94 12.68
C GLN A 42 13.21 6.75 11.70
N GLU A 43 12.07 6.22 11.31
CA GLU A 43 11.97 5.10 10.37
C GLU A 43 12.38 5.51 8.95
N PHE A 44 12.03 6.70 8.49
CA PHE A 44 12.51 7.23 7.22
C PHE A 44 14.04 7.34 7.18
N MET A 45 14.65 7.90 8.23
CA MET A 45 16.10 8.03 8.34
C MET A 45 16.77 6.66 8.44
N ALA A 46 16.19 5.73 9.20
CA ALA A 46 16.66 4.35 9.26
C ALA A 46 16.60 3.69 7.87
N ALA A 47 15.54 3.91 7.11
CA ALA A 47 15.42 3.35 5.77
C ALA A 47 16.50 3.92 4.83
N CYS A 48 16.74 5.23 4.87
CA CYS A 48 17.82 5.87 4.12
C CYS A 48 19.20 5.31 4.47
N TYR A 49 19.47 5.04 5.75
CA TYR A 49 20.73 4.48 6.20
C TYR A 49 21.07 3.15 5.51
N PHE A 50 20.11 2.23 5.38
CA PHE A 50 20.33 0.95 4.70
C PHE A 50 20.65 1.09 3.21
N TYR A 51 20.19 2.16 2.56
CA TYR A 51 20.55 2.47 1.19
C TYR A 51 21.94 3.08 1.03
N LEU A 52 22.43 3.81 2.05
CA LEU A 52 23.74 4.47 2.04
C LEU A 52 24.89 3.50 2.39
N ASP A 53 24.71 2.70 3.44
CA ASP A 53 25.74 1.78 3.95
C ASP A 53 25.26 0.31 3.99
N PRO A 54 25.48 -0.45 2.92
CA PRO A 54 25.07 -1.85 2.83
C PRO A 54 25.96 -2.78 3.64
N SER A 55 27.09 -2.30 4.19
CA SER A 55 27.99 -3.12 5.02
C SER A 55 27.33 -3.54 6.34
N ALA A 56 26.24 -2.86 6.72
CA ALA A 56 25.41 -3.16 7.90
C ALA A 56 24.51 -4.41 7.78
N GLY A 57 24.71 -5.27 6.76
CA GLY A 57 24.08 -6.58 6.73
C GLY A 57 22.63 -6.58 6.20
N ASN A 58 22.37 -5.99 5.04
CA ASN A 58 21.03 -5.93 4.43
C ASN A 58 20.30 -7.29 4.37
N LYS A 59 21.03 -8.38 4.14
CA LYS A 59 20.44 -9.73 4.15
C LYS A 59 19.96 -10.13 5.55
N GLU A 60 20.76 -9.89 6.58
CA GLU A 60 20.41 -10.20 7.97
C GLU A 60 19.21 -9.35 8.43
N MET A 61 19.19 -8.07 8.03
CA MET A 61 18.07 -7.19 8.25
C MET A 61 16.78 -7.72 7.61
N LEU A 62 16.81 -8.13 6.33
CA LEU A 62 15.63 -8.69 5.67
C LEU A 62 15.15 -10.00 6.32
N VAL A 63 16.08 -10.85 6.79
CA VAL A 63 15.74 -12.06 7.58
C VAL A 63 15.02 -11.69 8.88
N LYS A 64 15.52 -10.68 9.60
CA LYS A 64 14.88 -10.19 10.84
C LYS A 64 13.50 -9.61 10.58
N LEU A 65 13.32 -8.88 9.48
CA LEU A 65 12.02 -8.36 9.07
C LEU A 65 11.04 -9.49 8.72
N ASP A 66 11.49 -10.55 8.04
CA ASP A 66 10.62 -11.68 7.68
C ASP A 66 10.13 -12.47 8.91
N SER A 67 10.93 -12.51 9.98
CA SER A 67 10.56 -13.16 11.26
C SER A 67 9.64 -12.32 12.16
N CYS A 68 9.27 -11.11 11.75
CA CYS A 68 8.55 -10.16 12.58
C CYS A 68 7.09 -10.02 12.11
N GLU A 69 6.15 -10.55 12.90
CA GLU A 69 4.74 -10.63 12.52
C GLU A 69 3.88 -9.49 13.13
N ASP A 70 4.40 -8.78 14.13
CA ASP A 70 3.67 -7.80 14.94
C ASP A 70 3.43 -6.43 14.26
N GLY A 71 3.89 -6.26 13.01
CA GLY A 71 3.68 -5.04 12.22
C GLY A 71 4.52 -3.83 12.64
N ARG A 72 5.40 -3.95 13.64
CA ARG A 72 6.19 -2.82 14.19
C ARG A 72 7.10 -2.11 13.19
N PHE A 73 7.39 -2.74 12.05
CA PHE A 73 8.26 -2.22 10.99
C PHE A 73 7.48 -1.80 9.75
N GLU A 74 6.15 -1.68 9.82
CA GLU A 74 5.32 -1.41 8.65
C GLU A 74 5.72 -0.11 7.93
N ILE A 75 5.84 1.01 8.67
CA ILE A 75 6.21 2.31 8.10
C ILE A 75 7.64 2.25 7.55
N PHE A 76 8.56 1.65 8.31
CA PHE A 76 9.93 1.43 7.86
C PHE A 76 10.01 0.65 6.54
N ILE A 77 9.27 -0.46 6.39
CA ILE A 77 9.23 -1.26 5.17
C ILE A 77 8.63 -0.46 4.01
N ARG A 78 7.57 0.31 4.26
CA ARG A 78 6.99 1.22 3.25
C ARG A 78 8.01 2.22 2.73
N PHE A 79 8.84 2.79 3.61
CA PHE A 79 9.95 3.63 3.17
C PHE A 79 11.00 2.86 2.38
N LEU A 80 11.40 1.66 2.81
CA LEU A 80 12.35 0.85 2.04
C LEU A 80 11.85 0.57 0.62
N ALA A 81 10.58 0.18 0.48
CA ALA A 81 9.93 -0.06 -0.82
C ALA A 81 9.84 1.22 -1.67
N GLY A 82 9.44 2.35 -1.06
CA GLY A 82 9.33 3.63 -1.76
C GLY A 82 10.67 4.22 -2.20
N LEU A 83 11.72 4.07 -1.39
CA LEU A 83 13.08 4.52 -1.70
C LEU A 83 13.72 3.72 -2.86
N ALA A 84 13.23 2.51 -3.14
CA ALA A 84 13.71 1.70 -4.26
C ALA A 84 13.35 2.29 -5.62
N ARG A 85 12.43 3.26 -5.66
CA ARG A 85 12.01 3.96 -6.88
C ARG A 85 13.17 4.77 -7.46
N TYR A 86 13.46 4.57 -8.74
CA TYR A 86 14.56 5.25 -9.41
C TYR A 86 14.52 6.79 -9.28
N SER A 87 13.35 7.42 -9.38
CA SER A 87 13.20 8.88 -9.25
C SER A 87 13.54 9.40 -7.85
N VAL A 88 13.07 8.69 -6.81
CA VAL A 88 13.34 9.01 -5.40
C VAL A 88 14.81 8.75 -5.10
N PHE A 89 15.30 7.58 -5.50
CA PHE A 89 16.68 7.16 -5.39
C PHE A 89 17.63 8.22 -5.97
N LYS A 90 17.42 8.66 -7.22
CA LYS A 90 18.26 9.66 -7.88
C LYS A 90 18.23 11.03 -7.18
N THR A 91 17.09 11.39 -6.60
CA THR A 91 16.95 12.66 -5.88
C THR A 91 17.70 12.63 -4.56
N LEU A 92 17.51 11.58 -3.76
CA LEU A 92 18.16 11.44 -2.46
C LEU A 92 19.65 11.12 -2.56
N ASP A 93 20.07 10.41 -3.62
CA ASP A 93 21.49 10.13 -3.91
C ASP A 93 22.33 11.42 -3.97
N ARG A 94 21.74 12.49 -4.53
CA ARG A 94 22.37 13.82 -4.63
C ARG A 94 22.43 14.57 -3.30
N ILE A 95 21.51 14.29 -2.38
CA ILE A 95 21.32 15.04 -1.13
C ILE A 95 22.05 14.35 0.03
N LEU A 96 21.83 13.05 0.19
CA LEU A 96 22.28 12.26 1.33
C LEU A 96 23.56 11.47 1.04
N GLY A 97 23.99 11.42 -0.22
CA GLY A 97 25.15 10.65 -0.67
C GLY A 97 24.73 9.40 -1.47
N LYS A 98 25.74 8.70 -2.01
CA LYS A 98 25.50 7.69 -3.05
C LYS A 98 24.76 6.46 -2.53
N PHE A 99 23.48 6.33 -2.88
CA PHE A 99 22.66 5.17 -2.56
C PHE A 99 23.15 3.95 -3.36
N LYS A 100 22.96 2.76 -2.81
CA LYS A 100 23.43 1.51 -3.41
C LYS A 100 22.30 0.81 -4.16
N MET A 101 22.42 0.73 -5.48
CA MET A 101 21.44 0.05 -6.34
C MET A 101 21.28 -1.45 -6.00
N LYS A 102 22.32 -2.10 -5.48
CA LYS A 102 22.24 -3.49 -5.03
C LYS A 102 21.23 -3.65 -3.89
N THR A 103 21.18 -2.70 -2.96
CA THR A 103 20.21 -2.68 -1.86
C THR A 103 18.79 -2.57 -2.39
N ALA A 104 18.54 -1.62 -3.30
CA ALA A 104 17.24 -1.45 -3.94
C ALA A 104 16.74 -2.76 -4.56
N LYS A 105 17.60 -3.44 -5.34
CA LYS A 105 17.28 -4.73 -5.97
C LYS A 105 16.92 -5.80 -4.94
N SER A 106 17.71 -5.93 -3.86
CA SER A 106 17.43 -6.91 -2.81
C SER A 106 16.13 -6.64 -2.06
N ILE A 107 15.79 -5.37 -1.79
CA ILE A 107 14.53 -4.99 -1.15
C ILE A 107 13.35 -5.32 -2.07
N LEU A 108 13.42 -4.94 -3.34
CA LEU A 108 12.35 -5.21 -4.31
C LEU A 108 12.11 -6.72 -4.48
N GLU A 109 13.18 -7.50 -4.57
CA GLU A 109 13.08 -8.96 -4.63
C GLU A 109 12.43 -9.55 -3.38
N TRP A 110 12.80 -9.06 -2.19
CA TRP A 110 12.20 -9.50 -0.93
C TRP A 110 10.72 -9.11 -0.82
N VAL A 111 10.35 -7.87 -1.19
CA VAL A 111 8.94 -7.42 -1.21
C VAL A 111 8.11 -8.30 -2.14
N LYS A 112 8.64 -8.63 -3.32
CA LYS A 112 7.99 -9.54 -4.26
C LYS A 112 7.75 -10.92 -3.64
N GLN A 113 8.79 -11.57 -3.10
CA GLN A 113 8.67 -12.90 -2.49
C GLN A 113 7.74 -12.95 -1.27
N LYS A 114 7.68 -11.86 -0.50
CA LYS A 114 6.75 -11.76 0.64
C LYS A 114 5.31 -11.57 0.16
N ALA A 115 5.10 -10.76 -0.89
CA ALA A 115 3.79 -10.59 -1.50
C ALA A 115 3.25 -11.89 -2.11
N GLU A 116 4.08 -12.63 -2.86
CA GLU A 116 3.70 -13.92 -3.45
C GLU A 116 3.17 -14.90 -2.39
N ARG A 117 3.85 -14.99 -1.22
CA ARG A 117 3.44 -15.85 -0.11
C ARG A 117 2.18 -15.34 0.60
N ALA A 118 2.14 -14.04 0.93
CA ALA A 118 1.06 -13.46 1.72
C ALA A 118 -0.27 -13.39 0.96
N LEU A 119 -0.22 -13.10 -0.35
CA LEU A 119 -1.42 -13.02 -1.19
C LEU A 119 -2.07 -14.40 -1.45
N GLN A 120 -1.29 -15.47 -1.38
CA GLN A 120 -1.81 -16.86 -1.43
C GLN A 120 -2.21 -17.40 -0.05
N GLY A 121 -1.87 -16.65 1.02
CA GLY A 121 -2.19 -17.01 2.39
C GLY A 121 -3.63 -16.68 2.78
N GLN A 122 -3.96 -16.94 4.04
CA GLN A 122 -5.28 -16.63 4.62
C GLN A 122 -5.29 -15.38 5.50
N ASP A 123 -4.11 -14.80 5.80
CA ASP A 123 -4.01 -13.60 6.62
C ASP A 123 -4.29 -12.33 5.80
N LYS A 124 -5.51 -11.82 5.95
CA LYS A 124 -5.99 -10.61 5.27
C LYS A 124 -5.21 -9.36 5.65
N ASN A 125 -4.69 -9.28 6.88
CA ASN A 125 -3.88 -8.15 7.32
C ASN A 125 -2.50 -8.19 6.68
N GLU A 126 -1.88 -9.38 6.60
CA GLU A 126 -0.61 -9.56 5.89
C GLU A 126 -0.78 -9.24 4.40
N ALA A 127 -1.84 -9.75 3.77
CA ALA A 127 -2.20 -9.46 2.38
C ALA A 127 -2.36 -7.94 2.13
N LEU A 128 -3.04 -7.22 3.02
CA LEU A 128 -3.21 -5.77 2.89
C LEU A 128 -1.89 -5.03 3.05
N ARG A 129 -1.05 -5.41 4.02
CA ARG A 129 0.28 -4.81 4.22
C ARG A 129 1.17 -4.99 3.00
N VAL A 130 1.24 -6.19 2.42
CA VAL A 130 2.05 -6.42 1.22
C VAL A 130 1.52 -5.63 0.01
N CYS A 131 0.21 -5.49 -0.14
CA CYS A 131 -0.38 -4.60 -1.14
C CYS A 131 0.08 -3.14 -0.97
N GLN A 132 0.12 -2.64 0.27
CA GLN A 132 0.66 -1.31 0.55
C GLN A 132 2.14 -1.19 0.18
N TRP A 133 2.96 -2.20 0.48
CA TRP A 133 4.38 -2.19 0.11
C TRP A 133 4.58 -2.20 -1.40
N LEU A 134 3.85 -3.06 -2.11
CA LEU A 134 3.80 -3.12 -3.57
C LEU A 134 3.43 -1.76 -4.16
N TYR A 135 2.39 -1.11 -3.62
CA TYR A 135 1.95 0.22 -4.03
C TYR A 135 3.04 1.29 -3.85
N GLU A 136 3.82 1.25 -2.75
CA GLU A 136 4.93 2.19 -2.54
C GLU A 136 6.04 2.03 -3.59
N THR A 137 6.28 0.82 -4.12
CA THR A 137 7.33 0.59 -5.13
C THR A 137 7.08 1.32 -6.45
N ARG A 138 5.81 1.64 -6.77
CA ARG A 138 5.39 2.16 -8.09
C ARG A 138 6.00 1.42 -9.27
N ASN A 139 6.17 0.10 -9.14
CA ASN A 139 6.78 -0.76 -10.14
C ASN A 139 5.76 -1.75 -10.68
N ASN A 140 5.04 -1.37 -11.73
CA ASN A 140 3.94 -2.17 -12.30
C ASN A 140 4.38 -3.59 -12.70
N LYS A 141 5.62 -3.75 -13.19
CA LYS A 141 6.16 -5.07 -13.54
C LYS A 141 6.31 -5.93 -12.29
N LEU A 142 6.91 -5.40 -11.23
CA LEU A 142 7.07 -6.12 -9.98
C LEU A 142 5.73 -6.47 -9.33
N ILE A 143 4.77 -5.53 -9.37
CA ILE A 143 3.42 -5.77 -8.84
C ILE A 143 2.74 -6.91 -9.60
N ARG A 144 2.78 -6.88 -10.94
CA ARG A 144 2.25 -7.94 -11.79
C ARG A 144 2.92 -9.29 -11.52
N ASP A 145 4.26 -9.30 -11.47
CA ASP A 145 5.04 -10.51 -11.22
C ASP A 145 4.77 -11.10 -9.82
N ALA A 146 4.41 -10.26 -8.83
CA ALA A 146 4.11 -10.68 -7.46
C ALA A 146 2.68 -11.20 -7.27
N ILE A 147 1.71 -10.60 -7.95
CA ILE A 147 0.30 -11.01 -7.89
C ILE A 147 0.08 -12.32 -8.66
N GLY A 148 0.75 -12.47 -9.82
CA GLY A 148 0.54 -13.61 -10.72
C GLY A 148 -0.74 -13.50 -11.53
N THR A 149 -1.21 -14.65 -12.04
CA THR A 149 -2.50 -14.81 -12.72
C THR A 149 -3.48 -15.54 -11.81
N ASP A 150 -4.78 -15.41 -12.08
CA ASP A 150 -5.84 -16.21 -11.43
C ASP A 150 -5.91 -16.06 -9.90
N LEU A 151 -5.45 -14.91 -9.39
CA LEU A 151 -5.46 -14.66 -7.96
C LEU A 151 -6.87 -14.29 -7.48
N LYS A 152 -7.26 -14.90 -6.36
CA LYS A 152 -8.37 -14.48 -5.52
C LYS A 152 -7.86 -13.67 -4.34
N MET A 153 -8.37 -12.45 -4.17
CA MET A 153 -8.08 -11.62 -3.00
C MET A 153 -9.31 -11.56 -2.10
N ASP A 154 -9.15 -12.06 -0.87
CA ASP A 154 -10.20 -11.99 0.15
C ASP A 154 -9.85 -10.98 1.24
N PHE A 155 -10.63 -9.90 1.30
CA PHE A 155 -10.60 -8.88 2.34
C PHE A 155 -11.94 -8.78 3.07
N SER A 156 -12.77 -9.82 3.03
CA SER A 156 -14.04 -9.84 3.77
C SER A 156 -13.83 -9.58 5.27
N GLU A 157 -14.78 -8.89 5.90
CA GLU A 157 -14.75 -8.49 7.31
C GLU A 157 -13.57 -7.57 7.69
N SER A 158 -12.80 -7.07 6.70
CA SER A 158 -11.67 -6.16 6.95
C SER A 158 -12.13 -4.72 7.09
N THR A 159 -11.44 -3.93 7.91
CA THR A 159 -11.66 -2.47 8.00
C THR A 159 -10.77 -1.77 6.98
N LEU A 160 -11.37 -1.31 5.87
CA LEU A 160 -10.64 -0.65 4.79
C LEU A 160 -10.87 0.86 4.80
N SER A 161 -9.80 1.63 4.94
CA SER A 161 -9.86 3.08 4.73
C SER A 161 -9.98 3.41 3.24
N PRO A 162 -10.36 4.66 2.88
CA PRO A 162 -10.25 5.10 1.50
C PRO A 162 -8.82 5.01 0.94
N LEU A 163 -7.79 5.09 1.78
CA LEU A 163 -6.42 4.92 1.31
C LEU A 163 -6.14 3.45 0.94
N ASP A 164 -6.61 2.50 1.74
CA ASP A 164 -6.49 1.07 1.45
C ASP A 164 -7.21 0.72 0.15
N CYS A 165 -8.39 1.31 -0.07
CA CYS A 165 -9.13 1.18 -1.32
C CYS A 165 -8.33 1.68 -2.54
N ALA A 166 -7.59 2.79 -2.40
CA ALA A 166 -6.72 3.28 -3.49
C ALA A 166 -5.49 2.39 -3.72
N VAL A 167 -4.93 1.83 -2.63
CA VAL A 167 -3.85 0.86 -2.70
C VAL A 167 -4.32 -0.36 -3.47
N LEU A 168 -5.43 -0.98 -3.07
CA LEU A 168 -6.00 -2.15 -3.72
C LEU A 168 -6.36 -1.86 -5.18
N GLY A 169 -7.07 -0.76 -5.45
CA GLY A 169 -7.41 -0.36 -6.82
C GLY A 169 -6.19 -0.21 -7.72
N SER A 170 -5.12 0.42 -7.22
CA SER A 170 -3.88 0.58 -7.97
C SER A 170 -3.11 -0.74 -8.15
N VAL A 171 -3.04 -1.57 -7.13
CA VAL A 171 -2.32 -2.86 -7.15
C VAL A 171 -3.00 -3.82 -8.13
N ILE A 172 -4.34 -3.95 -8.04
CA ILE A 172 -5.15 -4.77 -8.94
C ILE A 172 -5.06 -4.25 -10.38
N SER A 173 -5.09 -2.92 -10.60
CA SER A 173 -4.93 -2.38 -11.96
C SER A 173 -3.60 -2.76 -12.64
N CYS A 174 -2.59 -3.18 -11.87
CA CYS A 174 -1.30 -3.61 -12.41
C CYS A 174 -1.29 -5.09 -12.85
N CYS A 175 -2.15 -5.97 -12.30
CA CYS A 175 -2.17 -7.38 -12.68
C CYS A 175 -2.80 -7.59 -14.07
N GLY A 176 -3.76 -6.74 -14.43
CA GLY A 176 -4.47 -6.78 -15.71
C GLY A 176 -5.67 -7.72 -15.71
N GLU A 177 -5.67 -8.76 -14.88
CA GLU A 177 -6.83 -9.61 -14.63
C GLU A 177 -6.74 -10.19 -13.22
N LEU A 178 -7.83 -10.11 -12.46
CA LEU A 178 -7.98 -10.70 -11.14
C LEU A 178 -9.24 -11.56 -11.16
N GLN A 179 -9.13 -12.81 -10.73
CA GLN A 179 -10.27 -13.73 -10.78
C GLN A 179 -11.39 -13.28 -9.85
N GLU A 180 -11.05 -12.97 -8.59
CA GLU A 180 -12.08 -12.66 -7.61
C GLU A 180 -11.56 -11.68 -6.55
N LEU A 181 -12.34 -10.63 -6.27
CA LEU A 181 -12.14 -9.73 -5.14
C LEU A 181 -13.32 -9.83 -4.18
N ILE A 182 -13.09 -10.38 -3.00
CA ILE A 182 -14.09 -10.48 -1.94
C ILE A 182 -13.89 -9.34 -0.94
N LEU A 183 -14.91 -8.50 -0.79
CA LEU A 183 -14.95 -7.40 0.19
C LEU A 183 -16.14 -7.55 1.14
N SER A 184 -16.83 -8.69 1.12
CA SER A 184 -18.06 -8.93 1.87
C SER A 184 -17.93 -8.57 3.35
N GLN A 185 -18.96 -7.96 3.93
CA GLN A 185 -18.99 -7.53 5.34
C GLN A 185 -17.92 -6.48 5.72
N SER A 186 -17.24 -5.85 4.76
CA SER A 186 -16.39 -4.69 4.99
C SER A 186 -17.17 -3.40 4.82
N ARG A 187 -17.13 -2.50 5.80
CA ARG A 187 -17.79 -1.20 5.69
C ARG A 187 -17.07 -0.32 4.68
N LEU A 188 -17.70 -0.05 3.53
CA LEU A 188 -17.12 0.77 2.46
C LEU A 188 -17.88 2.09 2.30
N THR A 189 -17.13 3.15 2.00
CA THR A 189 -17.69 4.47 1.68
C THR A 189 -17.73 4.67 0.17
N ALA A 190 -18.54 5.61 -0.33
CA ALA A 190 -18.53 5.96 -1.75
C ALA A 190 -17.15 6.41 -2.25
N GLU A 191 -16.38 7.11 -1.41
CA GLU A 191 -14.99 7.48 -1.72
C GLU A 191 -14.07 6.27 -1.77
N GLY A 192 -14.27 5.28 -0.90
CA GLY A 192 -13.56 3.99 -0.96
C GLY A 192 -13.83 3.27 -2.27
N ILE A 193 -15.11 3.10 -2.64
CA ILE A 193 -15.51 2.47 -3.90
C ILE A 193 -14.90 3.22 -5.10
N ARG A 194 -14.96 4.56 -5.12
CA ARG A 194 -14.38 5.39 -6.19
C ARG A 194 -12.89 5.14 -6.38
N ARG A 195 -12.17 4.89 -5.29
CA ARG A 195 -10.73 4.59 -5.33
C ARG A 195 -10.42 3.15 -5.71
N LEU A 196 -11.37 2.22 -5.53
CA LEU A 196 -11.26 0.84 -6.01
C LEU A 196 -11.52 0.72 -7.51
N VAL A 197 -12.37 1.56 -8.10
CA VAL A 197 -12.78 1.48 -9.54
C VAL A 197 -11.63 1.19 -10.51
N PRO A 198 -10.46 1.85 -10.43
CA PRO A 198 -9.34 1.57 -11.34
C PRO A 198 -8.88 0.10 -11.33
N GLY A 199 -9.08 -0.60 -10.21
CA GLY A 199 -8.81 -2.04 -10.09
C GLY A 199 -10.03 -2.90 -10.40
N LEU A 200 -11.24 -2.48 -10.01
CA LEU A 200 -12.47 -3.28 -10.19
C LEU A 200 -12.73 -3.67 -11.65
N ILE A 201 -12.39 -2.79 -12.60
CA ILE A 201 -12.54 -3.06 -14.03
C ILE A 201 -11.65 -4.21 -14.53
N PHE A 202 -10.63 -4.61 -13.76
CA PHE A 202 -9.78 -5.76 -14.07
C PHE A 202 -10.15 -7.01 -13.26
N CYS A 203 -11.19 -6.94 -12.43
CA CYS A 203 -11.73 -8.11 -11.74
C CYS A 203 -12.75 -8.82 -12.64
N GLU A 204 -12.71 -10.14 -12.68
CA GLU A 204 -13.79 -10.97 -13.25
C GLU A 204 -14.99 -11.00 -12.30
N GLN A 205 -14.72 -11.21 -11.00
CA GLN A 205 -15.76 -11.33 -9.98
C GLN A 205 -15.48 -10.40 -8.79
N VAL A 206 -16.53 -9.73 -8.29
CA VAL A 206 -16.44 -8.87 -7.10
C VAL A 206 -17.65 -9.11 -6.20
N SER A 207 -17.41 -9.40 -4.92
CA SER A 207 -18.47 -9.43 -3.89
C SER A 207 -18.37 -8.25 -2.94
N PHE A 208 -19.42 -7.44 -2.92
CA PHE A 208 -19.68 -6.40 -1.94
C PHE A 208 -20.85 -6.77 -1.01
N TYR A 209 -21.09 -8.06 -0.79
CA TYR A 209 -22.16 -8.55 0.07
C TYR A 209 -22.12 -7.87 1.46
N SER A 210 -23.20 -7.26 1.90
CA SER A 210 -23.33 -6.60 3.22
C SER A 210 -22.23 -5.55 3.52
N CYS A 211 -21.83 -4.75 2.52
CA CYS A 211 -20.78 -3.72 2.66
C CYS A 211 -21.27 -2.34 3.11
N SER A 212 -22.55 -2.21 3.48
CA SER A 212 -23.21 -0.93 3.80
C SER A 212 -23.16 0.09 2.65
N LEU A 213 -23.23 -0.38 1.41
CA LEU A 213 -23.22 0.49 0.23
C LEU A 213 -24.46 1.39 0.19
N THR A 214 -24.26 2.60 -0.34
CA THR A 214 -25.31 3.62 -0.48
C THR A 214 -25.59 3.86 -1.96
N SER A 215 -26.66 4.60 -2.29
CA SER A 215 -26.96 5.00 -3.67
C SER A 215 -25.81 5.77 -4.35
N LYS A 216 -24.99 6.50 -3.59
CA LYS A 216 -23.80 7.17 -4.16
C LYS A 216 -22.72 6.17 -4.59
N CYS A 217 -22.63 5.01 -3.94
CA CYS A 217 -21.75 3.94 -4.39
C CYS A 217 -22.22 3.37 -5.75
N CYS A 218 -23.53 3.29 -5.97
CA CYS A 218 -24.12 2.81 -7.22
C CYS A 218 -23.74 3.67 -8.44
N GLU A 219 -23.76 5.00 -8.31
CA GLU A 219 -23.29 5.92 -9.37
C GLU A 219 -21.84 5.64 -9.75
N VAL A 220 -21.00 5.37 -8.75
CA VAL A 220 -19.58 5.06 -8.97
C VAL A 220 -19.42 3.67 -9.62
N LEU A 221 -20.13 2.66 -9.15
CA LEU A 221 -20.09 1.30 -9.72
C LEU A 221 -20.63 1.27 -11.16
N SER A 222 -21.62 2.11 -11.48
CA SER A 222 -22.14 2.31 -12.83
C SER A 222 -21.04 2.70 -13.82
N SER A 223 -20.09 3.54 -13.39
CA SER A 223 -18.91 3.89 -14.21
C SER A 223 -17.95 2.73 -14.45
N ALA A 224 -17.82 1.80 -13.49
CA ALA A 224 -17.00 0.60 -13.66
C ALA A 224 -17.65 -0.41 -14.61
N LEU A 225 -18.98 -0.56 -14.53
CA LEU A 225 -19.76 -1.43 -15.42
C LEU A 225 -19.75 -0.96 -16.88
N SER A 226 -19.75 0.35 -17.10
CA SER A 226 -19.77 0.95 -18.45
C SER A 226 -18.39 1.14 -19.09
N ALA A 227 -17.30 0.83 -18.36
CA ALA A 227 -15.94 0.97 -18.86
C ALA A 227 -15.63 -0.05 -19.98
N GLU A 228 -15.05 0.42 -21.08
CA GLU A 228 -14.73 -0.40 -22.27
C GLU A 228 -13.82 -1.59 -21.95
N GLN A 229 -12.83 -1.36 -21.09
CA GLN A 229 -11.87 -2.36 -20.64
C GLN A 229 -12.36 -3.21 -19.45
N SER A 230 -13.64 -3.13 -19.05
CA SER A 230 -14.14 -3.90 -17.92
C SER A 230 -14.10 -5.41 -18.21
N HIS A 231 -13.59 -6.19 -17.27
CA HIS A 231 -13.58 -7.66 -17.27
C HIS A 231 -14.67 -8.22 -16.33
N LEU A 232 -15.45 -7.36 -15.67
CA LEU A 232 -16.40 -7.74 -14.64
C LEU A 232 -17.60 -8.49 -15.23
N THR A 233 -17.71 -9.77 -14.89
CA THR A 233 -18.81 -10.67 -15.29
C THR A 233 -19.76 -10.97 -14.12
N ASN A 234 -19.25 -10.93 -12.88
CA ASN A 234 -20.05 -11.21 -11.69
C ASN A 234 -19.89 -10.10 -10.64
N LEU A 235 -21.02 -9.53 -10.22
CA LEU A 235 -21.06 -8.52 -9.17
C LEU A 235 -22.12 -8.90 -8.15
N ASP A 236 -21.72 -9.11 -6.91
CA ASP A 236 -22.63 -9.40 -5.80
C ASP A 236 -22.78 -8.16 -4.92
N LEU A 237 -23.98 -7.58 -4.91
CA LEU A 237 -24.36 -6.43 -4.07
C LEU A 237 -25.37 -6.82 -2.99
N GLY A 238 -25.54 -8.11 -2.71
CA GLY A 238 -26.51 -8.65 -1.78
C GLY A 238 -26.43 -8.00 -0.39
N TYR A 239 -27.58 -7.91 0.29
CA TYR A 239 -27.67 -7.34 1.64
C TYR A 239 -27.18 -5.88 1.77
N ASN A 240 -27.19 -5.11 0.68
CA ASN A 240 -27.01 -3.66 0.72
C ASN A 240 -28.36 -2.93 0.55
N ASN A 241 -28.57 -1.85 1.31
CA ASN A 241 -29.78 -1.03 1.20
C ASN A 241 -29.59 0.09 0.17
N LEU A 242 -29.56 -0.28 -1.11
CA LEU A 242 -29.28 0.64 -2.22
C LEU A 242 -30.43 1.61 -2.52
N LYS A 243 -31.67 1.23 -2.14
CA LYS A 243 -32.94 1.90 -2.49
C LYS A 243 -33.16 1.99 -4.01
N ASP A 244 -34.37 2.38 -4.42
CA ASP A 244 -34.72 2.52 -5.84
C ASP A 244 -33.76 3.46 -6.58
N ALA A 245 -33.35 4.56 -5.94
CA ALA A 245 -32.39 5.50 -6.51
C ALA A 245 -31.03 4.86 -6.84
N GLY A 246 -30.52 3.97 -5.97
CA GLY A 246 -29.26 3.27 -6.23
C GLY A 246 -29.39 2.28 -7.38
N ILE A 247 -30.51 1.54 -7.46
CA ILE A 247 -30.77 0.61 -8.55
C ILE A 247 -30.88 1.34 -9.89
N CYS A 248 -31.62 2.46 -9.96
CA CYS A 248 -31.71 3.29 -11.17
C CYS A 248 -30.32 3.73 -11.68
N LEU A 249 -29.43 4.15 -10.77
CA LEU A 249 -28.05 4.55 -11.14
C LEU A 249 -27.22 3.38 -11.67
N LEU A 250 -27.37 2.17 -11.11
CA LEU A 250 -26.71 0.97 -11.63
C LEU A 250 -27.21 0.61 -13.04
N CYS A 251 -28.52 0.77 -13.30
CA CYS A 251 -29.11 0.47 -14.62
C CYS A 251 -28.47 1.28 -15.75
N GLU A 252 -28.03 2.52 -15.50
CA GLU A 252 -27.32 3.33 -16.51
C GLU A 252 -26.03 2.63 -17.00
N GLY A 253 -25.28 2.02 -16.08
CA GLY A 253 -24.05 1.29 -16.41
C GLY A 253 -24.35 -0.05 -17.06
N LEU A 254 -25.39 -0.75 -16.61
CA LEU A 254 -25.83 -2.03 -17.16
C LEU A 254 -26.35 -1.92 -18.61
N TRP A 255 -26.93 -0.78 -19.00
CA TRP A 255 -27.36 -0.54 -20.38
C TRP A 255 -26.23 -0.12 -21.33
N SER A 256 -25.02 0.10 -20.81
CA SER A 256 -23.87 0.36 -21.67
C SER A 256 -23.57 -0.84 -22.56
N PRO A 257 -23.29 -0.65 -23.86
CA PRO A 257 -22.83 -1.74 -24.73
C PRO A 257 -21.49 -2.34 -24.30
N ASN A 258 -20.76 -1.64 -23.41
CA ASN A 258 -19.49 -2.11 -22.86
C ASN A 258 -19.67 -3.00 -21.62
N CYS A 259 -20.88 -3.08 -21.06
CA CYS A 259 -21.14 -3.90 -19.87
C CYS A 259 -21.07 -5.38 -20.24
N LYS A 260 -20.17 -6.12 -19.57
CA LYS A 260 -19.99 -7.57 -19.73
C LYS A 260 -20.57 -8.38 -18.58
N LEU A 261 -21.34 -7.74 -17.71
CA LEU A 261 -21.89 -8.37 -16.52
C LEU A 261 -22.91 -9.45 -16.91
N GLU A 262 -22.67 -10.68 -16.49
CA GLU A 262 -23.55 -11.83 -16.71
C GLU A 262 -24.44 -12.09 -15.50
N THR A 263 -23.92 -11.85 -14.29
CA THR A 263 -24.62 -12.09 -13.03
C THR A 263 -24.54 -10.87 -12.10
N LEU A 264 -25.70 -10.45 -11.58
CA LEU A 264 -25.84 -9.44 -10.54
C LEU A 264 -26.60 -10.06 -9.34
N GLY A 265 -25.93 -10.14 -8.19
CA GLY A 265 -26.47 -10.68 -6.93
C GLY A 265 -26.94 -9.61 -5.94
#